data_AF-A0A920M211-F1
#
_entry.id   AF-A0A920M211-F1
#
_cell.length_a   1.000
_cell.length_b   1.000
_cell.length_c   1.000
_cell.angle_alpha   90.00
_cell.angle_beta   90.00
_cell.angle_gamma   90.00
#
_symmetry.space_group_name_H-M   'P 1'
#
loop_
_entity.id
_entity.type
_entity.pdbx_description
1 polymer ?
#
loop_
_entity_poly.entity_id
_entity_poly.type
_entity_poly.pdbx_seq_one_letter_code
_entity_poly.pdbx_strand_id
1 'polypeptide(L)'
;MRRRGFLKLIALGFSFLPLKSFSSTPILYKTNKYSFNHGVASGDPNSTHVILWTRVTPKVSGTVNVMLEISKDIGFDEIIYRKKCSTNYDNDYCVKYDFHAAKYISPSEHFYFRFIIDSIHSDIGRSKLLDQSAEKVNFSVFSCSNYPAGFFHAYEECSKEDIDFWIHLGDYIYEYGQGGYGTETAERFNRVPEPKNELFSLSDYRKRHAQYKSDKQSKLLHAMHPLVAVWDDHEVSNDAWKYGAENHSLDEEILFLERPML
;
A
#
# COMPACT_ATOMS: atom_id res chain seq x y z
N MET A 1 -23.22 -37.68 16.36
CA MET A 1 -24.49 -38.19 16.96
C MET A 1 -24.70 -37.49 18.30
N ARG A 2 -25.55 -36.47 18.40
CA ARG A 2 -26.97 -36.52 18.84
C ARG A 2 -27.21 -37.21 20.20
N ARG A 3 -27.62 -36.44 21.23
CA ARG A 3 -28.85 -36.58 22.08
C ARG A 3 -28.62 -35.99 23.50
N ARG A 4 -29.28 -34.87 23.84
CA ARG A 4 -30.59 -34.70 24.52
C ARG A 4 -30.53 -34.75 26.06
N GLY A 5 -30.86 -33.61 26.69
CA GLY A 5 -31.94 -33.50 27.69
C GLY A 5 -31.34 -33.18 29.06
N PHE A 6 -31.96 -32.47 29.98
CA PHE A 6 -33.38 -32.26 30.23
C PHE A 6 -33.48 -31.21 31.35
N LEU A 7 -34.42 -30.26 31.27
CA LEU A 7 -35.15 -29.79 32.44
C LEU A 7 -36.41 -29.05 31.98
N LYS A 8 -37.55 -29.64 32.35
CA LYS A 8 -38.89 -29.05 32.29
C LYS A 8 -39.10 -28.23 33.56
N LEU A 9 -39.79 -27.10 33.44
CA LEU A 9 -40.79 -26.69 34.44
C LEU A 9 -41.90 -25.90 33.73
N ILE A 10 -43.13 -26.21 34.14
CA ILE A 10 -44.41 -25.80 33.57
C ILE A 10 -44.94 -24.61 34.38
N ALA A 11 -45.55 -23.63 33.72
CA ALA A 11 -46.72 -22.93 34.25
C ALA A 11 -47.52 -22.32 33.09
N LEU A 12 -48.81 -22.67 33.02
CA LEU A 12 -49.79 -22.12 32.07
C LEU A 12 -50.11 -20.66 32.42
N GLY A 13 -50.18 -19.82 31.39
CA GLY A 13 -50.82 -18.51 31.44
C GLY A 13 -51.12 -18.05 30.03
N PHE A 14 -52.33 -18.32 29.53
CA PHE A 14 -52.82 -17.74 28.28
C PHE A 14 -53.18 -16.28 28.55
N SER A 15 -52.31 -15.36 28.13
CA SER A 15 -52.66 -13.96 27.92
C SER A 15 -52.42 -13.64 26.46
N PHE A 16 -53.50 -13.44 25.70
CA PHE A 16 -53.45 -12.86 24.35
C PHE A 16 -52.89 -11.44 24.46
N LEU A 17 -51.60 -11.29 24.12
CA LEU A 17 -51.00 -9.99 23.83
C LEU A 17 -51.02 -9.80 22.31
N PRO A 18 -51.38 -8.61 21.79
CA PRO A 18 -51.28 -8.36 20.36
C PRO A 18 -49.80 -8.48 19.95
N LEU A 19 -49.50 -9.38 19.02
CA LEU A 19 -48.21 -9.37 18.34
C LEU A 19 -48.09 -8.04 17.61
N LYS A 20 -47.36 -7.08 18.20
CA LYS A 20 -46.72 -6.05 17.39
C LYS A 20 -45.72 -6.78 16.52
N SER A 21 -46.06 -6.91 15.24
CA SER A 21 -45.10 -7.22 14.19
C SER A 21 -43.97 -6.20 14.33
N PHE A 22 -42.86 -6.59 14.95
CA PHE A 22 -41.61 -5.88 14.78
C PHE A 22 -41.26 -6.05 13.31
N SER A 23 -41.60 -5.05 12.50
CA SER A 23 -40.89 -4.83 11.26
C SER A 23 -39.43 -4.66 11.67
N SER A 24 -38.65 -5.72 11.53
CA SER A 24 -37.21 -5.61 11.49
C SER A 24 -36.92 -4.79 10.24
N THR A 25 -36.87 -3.47 10.39
CA THR A 25 -36.18 -2.62 9.43
C THR A 25 -34.82 -3.25 9.23
N PRO A 26 -34.48 -3.75 8.03
CA PRO A 26 -33.13 -4.21 7.79
C PRO A 26 -32.23 -3.04 8.13
N ILE A 27 -31.38 -3.22 9.15
CA ILE A 27 -30.27 -2.31 9.36
C ILE A 27 -29.46 -2.48 8.09
N LEU A 28 -29.63 -1.55 7.16
CA LEU A 28 -28.82 -1.44 5.98
C LEU A 28 -27.43 -1.11 6.52
N TYR A 29 -26.62 -2.13 6.80
CA TYR A 29 -25.20 -1.95 7.03
C TYR A 29 -24.71 -1.19 5.81
N LYS A 30 -24.38 0.09 6.02
CA LYS A 30 -23.86 0.94 4.97
C LYS A 30 -22.58 0.26 4.51
N THR A 31 -22.64 -0.40 3.35
CA THR A 31 -21.49 -1.10 2.80
C THR A 31 -20.38 -0.07 2.65
N ASN A 32 -19.29 -0.30 3.36
CA ASN A 32 -18.13 0.57 3.25
C ASN A 32 -17.64 0.47 1.80
N LYS A 33 -17.30 1.61 1.20
CA LYS A 33 -16.76 1.63 -0.16
C LYS A 33 -15.24 1.60 -0.04
N TYR A 34 -14.61 0.71 -0.80
CA TYR A 34 -13.16 0.52 -0.82
C TYR A 34 -12.63 0.83 -2.21
N SER A 35 -11.37 1.27 -2.29
CA SER A 35 -10.64 1.39 -3.55
C SER A 35 -9.14 1.16 -3.33
N PHE A 36 -8.41 0.89 -4.42
CA PHE A 36 -6.96 0.73 -4.42
C PHE A 36 -6.30 1.92 -5.13
N ASN A 37 -6.40 3.12 -4.53
CA ASN A 37 -5.97 4.35 -5.21
C ASN A 37 -4.44 4.40 -5.47
N HIS A 38 -3.67 3.65 -4.67
CA HIS A 38 -2.21 3.69 -4.62
C HIS A 38 -1.55 2.50 -5.33
N GLY A 39 -2.34 1.76 -6.12
CA GLY A 39 -1.87 0.62 -6.89
C GLY A 39 -1.40 -0.56 -6.03
N VAL A 40 -0.50 -1.33 -6.61
CA VAL A 40 0.15 -2.49 -6.01
C VAL A 40 1.65 -2.37 -6.23
N ALA A 41 2.43 -3.01 -5.37
CA ALA A 41 3.88 -3.08 -5.52
C ALA A 41 4.40 -4.45 -5.10
N SER A 42 5.55 -4.83 -5.62
CA SER A 42 6.38 -5.88 -5.03
C SER A 42 7.76 -5.34 -4.69
N GLY A 43 8.48 -6.02 -3.81
CA GLY A 43 9.80 -5.55 -3.40
C GLY A 43 10.61 -6.55 -2.60
N ASP A 44 11.88 -6.19 -2.38
CA ASP A 44 12.92 -7.00 -1.75
C ASP A 44 12.92 -8.48 -2.22
N PRO A 45 12.96 -8.73 -3.54
CA PRO A 45 12.96 -10.08 -4.06
C PRO A 45 14.28 -10.77 -3.67
N ASN A 46 14.18 -12.02 -3.24
CA ASN A 46 15.33 -12.92 -3.10
C ASN A 46 15.06 -14.22 -3.88
N SER A 47 15.84 -15.28 -3.64
CA SER A 47 15.69 -16.55 -4.35
C SER A 47 14.49 -17.39 -3.92
N THR A 48 13.79 -17.00 -2.86
CA THR A 48 12.70 -17.78 -2.29
C THR A 48 11.44 -16.98 -2.01
N HIS A 49 11.61 -15.69 -1.71
CA HIS A 49 10.55 -14.80 -1.28
C HIS A 49 10.57 -13.47 -2.03
N VAL A 50 9.41 -12.82 -2.03
CA VAL A 50 9.23 -11.43 -2.44
C VAL A 50 8.05 -10.83 -1.69
N ILE A 51 8.17 -9.57 -1.32
CA ILE A 51 7.11 -8.83 -0.64
C ILE A 51 6.06 -8.42 -1.67
N LEU A 52 4.79 -8.61 -1.33
CA LEU A 52 3.64 -8.12 -2.10
C LEU A 52 2.88 -7.09 -1.26
N TRP A 53 2.58 -5.94 -1.86
CA TRP A 53 2.06 -4.77 -1.17
C TRP A 53 0.90 -4.09 -1.89
N THR A 54 -0.04 -3.56 -1.12
CA THR A 54 -1.02 -2.55 -1.56
C THR A 54 -1.46 -1.69 -0.39
N ARG A 55 -2.13 -0.56 -0.67
CA ARG A 55 -2.82 0.26 0.33
C ARG A 55 -4.29 0.44 -0.04
N VAL A 56 -5.16 0.04 0.86
CA VAL A 56 -6.62 0.19 0.70
C VAL A 56 -7.04 1.62 1.08
N THR A 57 -7.97 2.20 0.33
CA THR A 57 -8.63 3.47 0.66
C THR A 57 -10.07 3.21 1.06
N PRO A 58 -10.38 3.03 2.36
CA PRO A 58 -11.75 2.87 2.82
C PRO A 58 -12.45 4.24 2.93
N LYS A 59 -13.76 4.28 2.64
CA LYS A 59 -14.59 5.47 2.84
C LYS A 59 -14.89 5.73 4.32
N VAL A 60 -14.95 4.68 5.13
CA VAL A 60 -15.16 4.73 6.58
C VAL A 60 -14.08 3.92 7.28
N SER A 61 -13.57 4.42 8.40
CA SER A 61 -12.54 3.72 9.18
C SER A 61 -13.03 2.38 9.73
N GLY A 62 -12.15 1.40 9.85
CA GLY A 62 -12.43 0.08 10.43
C GLY A 62 -11.48 -1.00 9.93
N THR A 63 -11.56 -2.21 10.45
CA THR A 63 -10.77 -3.33 9.92
C THR A 63 -11.23 -3.71 8.52
N VAL A 64 -10.27 -3.90 7.61
CA VAL A 64 -10.53 -4.34 6.23
C VAL A 64 -9.88 -5.69 5.99
N ASN A 65 -10.67 -6.65 5.52
CA ASN A 65 -10.18 -7.95 5.08
C ASN A 65 -9.92 -7.90 3.58
N VAL A 66 -8.75 -8.38 3.16
CA VAL A 66 -8.28 -8.34 1.77
C VAL A 66 -7.86 -9.75 1.37
N MET A 67 -8.33 -10.23 0.24
CA MET A 67 -7.82 -11.46 -0.37
C MET A 67 -6.69 -11.11 -1.33
N LEU A 68 -5.52 -11.72 -1.14
CA LEU A 68 -4.45 -11.75 -2.13
C LEU A 68 -4.62 -13.01 -2.99
N GLU A 69 -4.63 -12.84 -4.30
CA GLU A 69 -4.55 -13.94 -5.27
C GLU A 69 -3.26 -13.82 -6.08
N ILE A 70 -2.68 -14.97 -6.43
CA ILE A 70 -1.47 -15.07 -7.25
C ILE A 70 -1.73 -16.08 -8.36
N SER A 71 -1.23 -15.78 -9.56
CA SER A 71 -1.35 -16.58 -10.77
C SER A 71 -0.06 -16.54 -11.59
N LYS A 72 0.14 -17.54 -12.46
CA LYS A 72 1.18 -17.52 -13.50
C LYS A 72 0.73 -16.79 -14.77
N ASP A 73 -0.57 -16.53 -14.90
CA ASP A 73 -1.17 -15.89 -16.06
C ASP A 73 -1.81 -14.55 -15.68
N ILE A 74 -1.76 -13.59 -16.60
CA ILE A 74 -2.30 -12.24 -16.35
C ILE A 74 -3.84 -12.23 -16.32
N GLY A 75 -4.50 -13.25 -16.88
CA GLY A 75 -5.96 -13.40 -16.88
C GLY A 75 -6.52 -13.85 -15.53
N PHE A 76 -5.66 -14.41 -14.66
CA PHE A 76 -6.04 -15.13 -13.45
C PHE A 76 -6.95 -16.33 -13.74
N ASP A 77 -6.68 -17.04 -14.84
CA ASP A 77 -7.39 -18.27 -15.23
C ASP A 77 -7.07 -19.43 -14.25
N GLU A 78 -5.81 -19.52 -13.80
CA GLU A 78 -5.38 -20.45 -12.75
C GLU A 78 -4.81 -19.71 -11.54
N ILE A 79 -5.44 -19.89 -10.38
CA ILE A 79 -4.94 -19.33 -9.12
C ILE A 79 -4.04 -20.35 -8.41
N ILE A 80 -2.73 -20.07 -8.39
CA ILE A 80 -1.74 -20.95 -7.77
C ILE A 80 -1.63 -20.73 -6.25
N TYR A 81 -2.04 -19.57 -5.76
CA TYR A 81 -1.98 -19.25 -4.34
C TYR A 81 -3.02 -18.20 -3.92
N ARG A 82 -3.57 -18.35 -2.71
CA ARG A 82 -4.47 -17.39 -2.07
C ARG A 82 -4.10 -17.14 -0.62
N LYS A 83 -4.23 -15.89 -0.18
CA LYS A 83 -4.04 -15.51 1.22
C LYS A 83 -5.08 -14.50 1.66
N LYS A 84 -5.74 -14.78 2.78
CA LYS A 84 -6.51 -13.76 3.52
C LYS A 84 -5.55 -12.91 4.35
N CYS A 85 -5.63 -11.61 4.15
CA CYS A 85 -4.94 -10.55 4.88
C CYS A 85 -5.96 -9.64 5.57
N SER A 86 -5.50 -8.88 6.55
CA SER A 86 -6.29 -7.83 7.20
C SER A 86 -5.45 -6.60 7.43
N THR A 87 -6.07 -5.42 7.36
CA THR A 87 -5.41 -4.13 7.58
C THR A 87 -6.37 -3.14 8.26
N ASN A 88 -5.85 -2.06 8.84
CA ASN A 88 -6.64 -1.08 9.58
C ASN A 88 -5.98 0.31 9.59
N TYR A 89 -6.46 1.24 10.42
CA TYR A 89 -5.89 2.58 10.53
C TYR A 89 -4.43 2.61 11.04
N ASP A 90 -4.05 1.69 11.93
CA ASP A 90 -2.76 1.72 12.63
C ASP A 90 -1.59 1.55 11.66
N ASN A 91 -1.77 0.73 10.62
CA ASN A 91 -0.79 0.50 9.56
C ASN A 91 -1.17 1.21 8.25
N ASP A 92 -1.95 2.30 8.34
CA ASP A 92 -2.38 3.12 7.20
C ASP A 92 -3.06 2.33 6.08
N TYR A 93 -3.82 1.30 6.45
CA TYR A 93 -4.53 0.41 5.53
C TYR A 93 -3.63 -0.30 4.51
N CYS A 94 -2.34 -0.43 4.83
CA CYS A 94 -1.39 -1.18 4.02
C CYS A 94 -1.49 -2.68 4.29
N VAL A 95 -1.44 -3.48 3.23
CA VAL A 95 -1.18 -4.92 3.29
C VAL A 95 0.25 -5.13 2.82
N LYS A 96 1.05 -5.83 3.62
CA LYS A 96 2.41 -6.27 3.27
C LYS A 96 2.49 -7.75 3.56
N TYR A 97 2.70 -8.56 2.52
CA TYR A 97 2.78 -10.01 2.65
C TYR A 97 4.08 -10.54 2.07
N ASP A 98 4.87 -11.21 2.90
CA ASP A 98 6.11 -11.88 2.50
C ASP A 98 5.76 -13.26 1.91
N PHE A 99 5.77 -13.35 0.57
CA PHE A 99 5.30 -14.53 -0.15
C PHE A 99 6.46 -15.45 -0.49
N HIS A 100 6.41 -16.70 0.01
CA HIS A 100 7.34 -17.77 -0.34
C HIS A 100 7.06 -18.30 -1.76
N ALA A 101 7.45 -17.54 -2.77
CA ALA A 101 7.13 -17.83 -4.17
C ALA A 101 7.82 -19.08 -4.73
N ALA A 102 9.00 -19.46 -4.22
CA ALA A 102 9.77 -20.61 -4.73
C ALA A 102 9.07 -21.98 -4.57
N LYS A 103 7.98 -22.05 -3.79
CA LYS A 103 7.12 -23.23 -3.72
C LYS A 103 6.22 -23.42 -4.94
N TYR A 104 6.02 -22.36 -5.73
CA TYR A 104 4.99 -22.29 -6.76
C TYR A 104 5.53 -21.82 -8.12
N ILE A 105 6.60 -21.03 -8.10
CA ILE A 105 7.14 -20.31 -9.27
C ILE A 105 8.64 -20.57 -9.34
N SER A 106 9.14 -20.85 -10.53
CA SER A 106 10.58 -21.03 -10.75
C SER A 106 11.31 -19.69 -10.59
N PRO A 107 12.58 -19.67 -10.16
CA PRO A 107 13.41 -18.46 -10.26
C PRO A 107 13.37 -17.90 -11.70
N SER A 108 13.42 -16.57 -11.84
CA SER A 108 13.31 -15.85 -13.13
C SER A 108 11.96 -15.94 -13.87
N GLU A 109 11.01 -16.78 -13.45
CA GLU A 109 9.66 -16.82 -14.01
C GLU A 109 8.81 -15.67 -13.44
N HIS A 110 8.12 -14.96 -14.33
CA HIS A 110 7.15 -13.95 -13.90
C HIS A 110 5.90 -14.60 -13.32
N PHE A 111 5.31 -13.92 -12.34
CA PHE A 111 3.99 -14.23 -11.83
C PHE A 111 3.21 -12.93 -11.63
N TYR A 112 1.89 -13.08 -11.51
CA TYR A 112 0.96 -11.97 -11.35
C TYR A 112 0.23 -12.07 -10.02
N PHE A 113 -0.08 -10.93 -9.42
CA PHE A 113 -0.81 -10.86 -8.16
C PHE A 113 -1.83 -9.73 -8.17
N ARG A 114 -2.92 -9.91 -7.42
CA ARG A 114 -3.94 -8.88 -7.22
C ARG A 114 -4.54 -8.99 -5.83
N PHE A 115 -5.04 -7.88 -5.33
CA PHE A 115 -5.78 -7.80 -4.07
C PHE A 115 -7.26 -7.60 -4.36
N ILE A 116 -8.11 -8.21 -3.53
CA ILE A 116 -9.56 -8.23 -3.72
C ILE A 116 -10.24 -7.92 -2.39
N ILE A 117 -11.20 -7.01 -2.44
CA ILE A 117 -12.16 -6.75 -1.36
C ILE A 117 -13.55 -6.87 -1.95
N ASP A 118 -14.33 -7.83 -1.46
CA ASP A 118 -15.63 -8.20 -2.03
C ASP A 118 -15.52 -8.47 -3.55
N SER A 119 -16.07 -7.59 -4.40
CA SER A 119 -16.00 -7.66 -5.86
C SER A 119 -15.06 -6.62 -6.47
N ILE A 120 -14.28 -5.91 -5.66
CA ILE A 120 -13.36 -4.83 -6.09
C ILE A 120 -11.95 -5.41 -6.17
N HIS A 121 -11.35 -5.30 -7.36
CA HIS A 121 -10.00 -5.75 -7.63
C HIS A 121 -9.04 -4.56 -7.64
N SER A 122 -7.82 -4.77 -7.15
CA SER A 122 -6.71 -3.84 -7.39
C SER A 122 -6.27 -3.90 -8.85
N ASP A 123 -5.34 -3.00 -9.22
CA ASP A 123 -4.48 -3.23 -10.39
C ASP A 123 -3.76 -4.59 -10.25
N ILE A 124 -3.38 -5.18 -11.40
CA ILE A 124 -2.60 -6.41 -11.43
C ILE A 124 -1.12 -6.03 -11.35
N GLY A 125 -0.43 -6.62 -10.38
CA GLY A 125 1.02 -6.53 -10.27
C GLY A 125 1.69 -7.73 -10.95
N ARG A 126 2.88 -7.52 -11.49
CA ARG A 126 3.81 -8.52 -12.00
C ARG A 126 5.05 -8.50 -11.12
N SER A 127 5.58 -9.67 -10.79
CA SER A 127 6.83 -9.78 -10.04
C SER A 127 7.59 -11.03 -10.47
N LYS A 128 8.82 -11.18 -9.97
CA LYS A 128 9.62 -12.41 -10.06
C LYS A 128 10.58 -12.51 -8.87
N LEU A 129 11.17 -13.69 -8.69
CA LEU A 129 12.26 -13.93 -7.74
C LEU A 129 13.62 -13.64 -8.38
N LEU A 130 14.65 -13.44 -7.56
CA LEU A 130 16.04 -13.34 -8.03
C LEU A 130 16.67 -14.72 -8.12
N ASP A 131 17.17 -15.07 -9.30
CA ASP A 131 17.87 -16.33 -9.52
C ASP A 131 19.35 -16.21 -9.11
N GLN A 132 19.76 -17.01 -8.12
CA GLN A 132 21.15 -17.06 -7.66
C GLN A 132 22.12 -17.64 -8.69
N SER A 133 21.60 -18.33 -9.71
CA SER A 133 22.39 -18.86 -10.82
C SER A 133 22.45 -17.92 -12.03
N ALA A 134 21.84 -16.74 -11.94
CA ALA A 134 21.82 -15.79 -13.05
C ALA A 134 23.23 -15.32 -13.45
N GLU A 135 23.58 -15.53 -14.72
CA GLU A 135 24.83 -15.01 -15.30
C GLU A 135 24.72 -13.52 -15.66
N LYS A 136 23.50 -13.00 -15.76
CA LYS A 136 23.20 -11.61 -16.10
C LYS A 136 22.02 -11.11 -15.26
N VAL A 137 22.13 -9.85 -14.81
CA VAL A 137 21.06 -9.13 -14.12
C VAL A 137 20.89 -7.77 -14.80
N ASN A 138 19.65 -7.39 -15.12
CA ASN A 138 19.29 -6.06 -15.60
C ASN A 138 18.52 -5.34 -14.49
N PHE A 139 18.93 -4.14 -14.12
CA PHE A 139 18.19 -3.32 -13.17
C PHE A 139 18.25 -1.85 -13.56
N SER A 140 17.28 -1.09 -13.07
CA SER A 140 17.27 0.38 -13.20
C SER A 140 17.48 1.03 -11.85
N VAL A 141 18.03 2.24 -11.85
CA VAL A 141 18.31 3.01 -10.64
C VAL A 141 17.64 4.37 -10.74
N PHE A 142 16.97 4.77 -9.67
CA PHE A 142 16.30 6.05 -9.53
C PHE A 142 16.62 6.69 -8.17
N SER A 143 16.49 8.01 -8.11
CA SER A 143 16.51 8.82 -6.89
C SER A 143 15.77 10.14 -7.16
N CYS A 144 15.58 10.96 -6.13
CA CYS A 144 15.19 12.37 -6.26
C CYS A 144 13.91 12.59 -7.07
N SER A 145 12.83 11.93 -6.66
CA SER A 145 11.57 11.88 -7.42
C SER A 145 10.60 12.99 -7.01
N ASN A 146 11.04 14.26 -7.04
CA ASN A 146 10.27 15.38 -6.54
C ASN A 146 8.94 15.59 -7.32
N TYR A 147 7.82 15.18 -6.73
CA TYR A 147 6.49 15.16 -7.37
C TYR A 147 6.06 16.52 -7.94
N PRO A 148 6.18 17.66 -7.24
CA PRO A 148 5.76 18.96 -7.75
C PRO A 148 6.64 19.48 -8.89
N ALA A 149 7.88 19.00 -8.99
CA ALA A 149 8.87 19.46 -9.97
C ALA A 149 8.61 18.92 -11.39
N GLY A 150 7.89 17.80 -11.52
CA GLY A 150 7.59 17.23 -12.82
C GLY A 150 6.84 15.91 -12.79
N PHE A 151 6.53 15.41 -13.99
CA PHE A 151 5.91 14.11 -14.19
C PHE A 151 6.96 12.99 -14.16
N PHE A 152 6.58 11.81 -13.69
CA PHE A 152 7.45 10.64 -13.61
C PHE A 152 7.51 9.87 -14.95
N HIS A 153 7.76 10.56 -16.05
CA HIS A 153 7.90 9.92 -17.38
C HIS A 153 9.01 8.87 -17.42
N ALA A 154 10.10 9.06 -16.67
CA ALA A 154 11.16 8.08 -16.56
C ALA A 154 10.67 6.76 -15.94
N TYR A 155 9.74 6.81 -14.98
CA TYR A 155 9.12 5.61 -14.41
C TYR A 155 8.22 4.91 -15.44
N GLU A 156 7.47 5.68 -16.22
CA GLU A 156 6.62 5.15 -17.28
C GLU A 156 7.43 4.43 -18.37
N GLU A 157 8.53 5.01 -18.84
CA GLU A 157 9.40 4.34 -19.81
C GLU A 157 10.05 3.09 -19.23
N CYS A 158 10.58 3.16 -18.01
CA CYS A 158 11.17 2.01 -17.33
C CYS A 158 10.18 0.87 -17.10
N SER A 159 8.90 1.16 -16.85
CA SER A 159 7.86 0.13 -16.67
C SER A 159 7.64 -0.75 -17.91
N LYS A 160 8.13 -0.34 -19.09
CA LYS A 160 8.05 -1.07 -20.36
C LYS A 160 9.29 -1.94 -20.62
N GLU A 161 10.36 -1.74 -19.87
CA GLU A 161 11.63 -2.44 -20.04
C GLU A 161 11.59 -3.85 -19.41
N ASP A 162 12.46 -4.74 -19.89
CA ASP A 162 12.64 -6.06 -19.27
C ASP A 162 13.77 -6.01 -18.21
N ILE A 163 13.44 -5.50 -17.03
CA ILE A 163 14.34 -5.44 -15.88
C ILE A 163 13.97 -6.45 -14.80
N ASP A 164 14.99 -6.88 -14.03
CA ASP A 164 14.84 -7.81 -12.93
C ASP A 164 14.20 -7.19 -11.70
N PHE A 165 14.66 -6.00 -11.37
CA PHE A 165 14.18 -5.14 -10.29
C PHE A 165 14.64 -3.72 -10.57
N TRP A 166 14.13 -2.78 -9.79
CA TRP A 166 14.62 -1.41 -9.78
C TRP A 166 15.05 -1.02 -8.38
N ILE A 167 16.03 -0.13 -8.30
CA ILE A 167 16.56 0.40 -7.05
C ILE A 167 16.11 1.86 -6.94
N HIS A 168 15.60 2.24 -5.76
CA HIS A 168 15.45 3.65 -5.40
C HIS A 168 16.46 3.99 -4.32
N LEU A 169 17.33 4.97 -4.57
CA LEU A 169 18.44 5.36 -3.69
C LEU A 169 18.09 6.51 -2.74
N GLY A 170 16.81 6.70 -2.42
CA GLY A 170 16.31 7.78 -1.57
C GLY A 170 15.72 8.98 -2.32
N ASP A 171 15.15 9.90 -1.57
CA ASP A 171 14.32 11.02 -2.04
C ASP A 171 13.11 10.54 -2.87
N TYR A 172 12.49 9.46 -2.44
CA TYR A 172 11.24 8.98 -3.02
C TYR A 172 10.10 9.94 -2.72
N ILE A 173 10.14 10.64 -1.59
CA ILE A 173 9.31 11.80 -1.27
C ILE A 173 10.19 13.00 -0.91
N TYR A 174 9.59 14.19 -0.92
CA TYR A 174 10.15 15.40 -0.33
C TYR A 174 9.20 15.88 0.76
N GLU A 175 9.71 16.50 1.81
CA GLU A 175 8.99 16.97 3.00
C GLU A 175 8.43 18.39 2.87
N TYR A 176 8.94 19.18 1.92
CA TYR A 176 8.56 20.58 1.79
C TYR A 176 7.06 20.82 1.52
N GLY A 177 6.57 21.99 1.93
CA GLY A 177 5.26 22.51 1.56
C GLY A 177 5.25 23.24 0.20
N GLN A 178 4.06 23.70 -0.22
CA GLN A 178 3.91 24.59 -1.37
C GLN A 178 4.66 25.91 -1.13
N GLY A 179 5.47 26.34 -2.09
CA GLY A 179 6.39 27.47 -1.94
C GLY A 179 7.80 27.06 -1.46
N GLY A 180 7.99 25.80 -1.06
CA GLY A 180 9.30 25.21 -0.80
C GLY A 180 9.97 24.65 -2.06
N TYR A 181 11.02 23.86 -1.86
CA TYR A 181 11.90 23.36 -2.92
C TYR A 181 11.16 22.64 -4.06
N GLY A 182 11.40 23.07 -5.31
CA GLY A 182 10.89 22.40 -6.51
C GLY A 182 9.38 22.53 -6.73
N THR A 183 8.73 23.53 -6.12
CA THR A 183 7.27 23.73 -6.22
C THR A 183 6.84 24.85 -7.15
N GLU A 184 7.76 25.49 -7.87
CA GLU A 184 7.53 26.68 -8.71
C GLU A 184 6.53 26.43 -9.83
N THR A 185 6.42 25.17 -10.29
CA THR A 185 5.52 24.76 -11.38
C THR A 185 4.35 23.89 -10.92
N ALA A 186 4.24 23.64 -9.62
CA ALA A 186 3.32 22.67 -9.04
C ALA A 186 1.85 22.97 -9.36
N GLU A 187 1.42 24.23 -9.24
CA GLU A 187 0.04 24.63 -9.59
C GLU A 187 -0.25 24.42 -11.09
N ARG A 188 0.68 24.82 -11.96
CA ARG A 188 0.55 24.66 -13.41
C ARG A 188 0.41 23.19 -13.81
N PHE A 189 1.11 22.30 -13.12
CA PHE A 189 1.06 20.86 -13.37
C PHE A 189 -0.05 20.13 -12.60
N ASN A 190 -0.82 20.82 -11.76
CA ASN A 190 -1.76 20.21 -10.82
C ASN A 190 -1.10 19.13 -9.95
N ARG A 191 0.08 19.46 -9.43
CA ARG A 191 0.96 18.61 -8.60
C ARG A 191 1.42 19.32 -7.33
N VAL A 192 0.57 20.18 -6.78
CA VAL A 192 0.79 20.88 -5.50
C VAL A 192 1.02 19.84 -4.39
N PRO A 193 2.05 19.97 -3.54
CA PRO A 193 2.27 19.05 -2.43
C PRO A 193 1.04 18.90 -1.54
N GLU A 194 0.75 17.66 -1.12
CA GLU A 194 -0.30 17.36 -0.17
C GLU A 194 0.28 16.63 1.05
N PRO A 195 0.13 17.18 2.28
CA PRO A 195 -0.42 18.51 2.59
C PRO A 195 0.42 19.67 2.02
N LYS A 196 -0.16 20.87 1.97
CA LYS A 196 0.50 22.07 1.42
C LYS A 196 1.55 22.68 2.35
N ASN A 197 1.59 22.28 3.61
CA ASN A 197 2.64 22.62 4.56
C ASN A 197 3.75 21.57 4.53
N GLU A 198 4.88 21.91 5.14
CA GLU A 198 5.96 20.97 5.44
C GLU A 198 5.48 19.83 6.33
N LEU A 199 6.06 18.63 6.16
CA LEU A 199 5.60 17.42 6.83
C LEU A 199 6.17 17.32 8.25
N PHE A 200 5.29 17.25 9.25
CA PHE A 200 5.72 17.10 10.64
C PHE A 200 5.18 15.83 11.30
N SER A 201 3.90 15.53 11.08
CA SER A 201 3.23 14.41 11.73
C SER A 201 3.25 13.14 10.88
N LEU A 202 3.08 11.99 11.52
CA LEU A 202 2.86 10.71 10.80
C LEU A 202 1.72 10.81 9.77
N SER A 203 0.67 11.58 10.06
CA SER A 203 -0.42 11.78 9.10
C SER A 203 0.03 12.59 7.88
N ASP A 204 0.97 13.51 8.01
CA ASP A 204 1.49 14.31 6.91
C ASP A 204 2.34 13.42 5.99
N TYR A 205 3.28 12.65 6.55
CA TYR A 205 4.07 11.68 5.79
C TYR A 205 3.21 10.63 5.08
N ARG A 206 2.18 10.09 5.75
CA ARG A 206 1.24 9.15 5.11
C ARG A 206 0.50 9.79 3.93
N LYS A 207 0.07 11.05 4.04
CA LYS A 207 -0.56 11.79 2.95
C LYS A 207 0.41 12.06 1.80
N ARG A 208 1.65 12.47 2.08
CA ARG A 208 2.66 12.70 1.04
C ARG A 208 3.01 11.41 0.29
N HIS A 209 3.25 10.32 1.01
CA HIS A 209 3.45 9.01 0.38
C HIS A 209 2.25 8.58 -0.45
N ALA A 210 1.01 8.79 0.05
CA ALA A 210 -0.20 8.51 -0.70
C ALA A 210 -0.29 9.34 -1.99
N GLN A 211 0.07 10.62 -1.95
CA GLN A 211 0.13 11.47 -3.14
C GLN A 211 1.09 10.91 -4.19
N TYR A 212 2.33 10.62 -3.80
CA TYR A 212 3.34 10.11 -4.74
C TYR A 212 2.94 8.75 -5.31
N LYS A 213 2.41 7.85 -4.48
CA LYS A 213 1.94 6.52 -4.92
C LYS A 213 0.60 6.55 -5.65
N SER A 214 -0.12 7.68 -5.65
CA SER A 214 -1.33 7.85 -6.47
C SER A 214 -1.01 8.24 -7.92
N ASP A 215 0.21 8.70 -8.18
CA ASP A 215 0.69 9.05 -9.51
C ASP A 215 0.60 7.85 -10.46
N LYS A 216 0.06 8.09 -11.66
CA LYS A 216 -0.16 7.02 -12.65
C LYS A 216 1.13 6.30 -13.01
N GLN A 217 2.21 7.04 -13.21
CA GLN A 217 3.48 6.54 -13.72
C GLN A 217 4.27 5.86 -12.60
N SER A 218 4.15 6.36 -11.36
CA SER A 218 4.64 5.63 -10.18
C SER A 218 3.93 4.28 -10.02
N LYS A 219 2.59 4.25 -10.13
CA LYS A 219 1.84 2.98 -10.05
C LYS A 219 2.24 1.99 -11.14
N LEU A 220 2.51 2.47 -12.36
CA LEU A 220 2.95 1.60 -13.46
C LEU A 220 4.27 0.90 -13.11
N LEU A 221 5.31 1.64 -12.70
CA LEU A 221 6.59 1.03 -12.38
C LEU A 221 6.49 0.05 -11.19
N HIS A 222 5.82 0.47 -10.11
CA HIS A 222 5.59 -0.38 -8.93
C HIS A 222 4.82 -1.66 -9.26
N ALA A 223 3.85 -1.60 -10.17
CA ALA A 223 3.08 -2.76 -10.59
C ALA A 223 3.89 -3.70 -11.49
N MET A 224 4.92 -3.24 -12.18
CA MET A 224 5.59 -4.03 -13.23
C MET A 224 6.86 -4.75 -12.77
N HIS A 225 7.59 -4.18 -11.80
CA HIS A 225 8.89 -4.68 -11.35
C HIS A 225 9.07 -4.54 -9.84
N PRO A 226 9.74 -5.51 -9.18
CA PRO A 226 10.01 -5.44 -7.76
C PRO A 226 11.00 -4.31 -7.44
N LEU A 227 10.72 -3.56 -6.38
CA LEU A 227 11.56 -2.48 -5.85
C LEU A 227 12.54 -2.99 -4.79
N VAL A 228 13.79 -2.56 -4.86
CA VAL A 228 14.74 -2.56 -3.73
C VAL A 228 14.90 -1.11 -3.27
N ALA A 229 14.38 -0.78 -2.10
CA ALA A 229 14.32 0.60 -1.63
C ALA A 229 15.39 0.90 -0.58
N VAL A 230 16.03 2.05 -0.73
CA VAL A 230 16.82 2.74 0.29
C VAL A 230 16.26 4.16 0.40
N TRP A 231 16.24 4.70 1.62
CA TRP A 231 15.90 6.11 1.89
C TRP A 231 17.15 7.00 1.84
N ASP A 232 16.94 8.30 1.70
CA ASP A 232 17.91 9.34 2.00
C ASP A 232 17.27 10.33 2.99
N ASP A 233 17.75 11.56 3.03
CA ASP A 233 17.33 12.60 3.95
C ASP A 233 15.89 13.08 3.71
N HIS A 234 15.45 13.31 2.47
CA HIS A 234 14.11 13.88 2.18
C HIS A 234 12.92 12.95 2.47
N GLU A 235 13.15 11.67 2.76
CA GLU A 235 12.15 10.82 3.43
C GLU A 235 11.76 11.33 4.82
N VAL A 236 12.59 12.20 5.39
CA VAL A 236 12.49 12.79 6.71
C VAL A 236 12.55 14.32 6.63
N SER A 237 13.70 14.87 6.28
CA SER A 237 14.03 16.29 6.30
C SER A 237 15.37 16.50 5.61
N ASN A 238 15.49 17.56 4.83
CA ASN A 238 16.73 17.93 4.12
C ASN A 238 17.96 17.93 5.03
N ASP A 239 19.08 17.41 4.52
CA ASP A 239 20.38 17.27 5.17
C ASP A 239 20.30 16.62 6.58
N ALA A 240 19.35 15.70 6.78
CA ALA A 240 19.21 14.98 8.04
C ALA A 240 20.45 14.12 8.35
N TRP A 241 20.94 14.25 9.58
CA TRP A 241 22.03 13.48 10.14
C TRP A 241 21.74 13.16 11.61
N LYS A 242 22.66 12.45 12.26
CA LYS A 242 22.44 11.87 13.60
C LYS A 242 21.90 12.85 14.66
N TYR A 243 22.24 14.14 14.58
CA TYR A 243 21.86 15.13 15.60
C TYR A 243 21.09 16.35 15.06
N GLY A 244 20.62 16.33 13.81
CA GLY A 244 19.85 17.44 13.27
C GLY A 244 19.53 17.28 11.79
N ALA A 245 18.91 18.30 11.23
CA ALA A 245 18.60 18.44 9.81
C ALA A 245 18.58 19.95 9.49
N GLU A 246 18.54 20.32 8.21
CA GLU A 246 18.41 21.72 7.78
C GLU A 246 17.05 22.28 8.20
N ASN A 247 15.98 21.61 7.78
CA ASN A 247 14.64 21.84 8.33
C ASN A 247 14.48 21.04 9.63
N HIS A 248 13.38 21.24 10.35
CA HIS A 248 13.06 20.48 11.57
C HIS A 248 14.06 20.69 12.73
N SER A 249 14.70 21.86 12.78
CA SER A 249 15.70 22.23 13.80
C SER A 249 15.09 22.96 15.01
N LEU A 250 15.91 23.33 16.00
CA LEU A 250 15.48 23.78 17.34
C LEU A 250 14.65 25.07 17.35
N ASP A 251 14.76 25.88 16.31
CA ASP A 251 13.98 27.09 16.06
C ASP A 251 12.58 26.80 15.48
N GLU A 252 12.26 25.54 15.17
CA GLU A 252 10.96 25.07 14.66
C GLU A 252 10.18 24.20 15.68
N GLU A 253 10.30 24.54 16.96
CA GLU A 253 9.44 24.12 18.09
C GLU A 253 9.60 22.69 18.67
N ILE A 254 10.24 21.71 18.01
CA ILE A 254 10.49 20.35 18.58
C ILE A 254 11.84 19.78 18.14
N LEU A 255 12.62 19.25 19.09
CA LEU A 255 13.89 18.51 18.87
C LEU A 255 13.72 17.35 17.88
N PHE A 256 14.55 17.29 16.83
CA PHE A 256 14.61 16.19 15.85
C PHE A 256 14.57 14.78 16.50
N LEU A 257 15.30 14.60 17.61
CA LEU A 257 15.36 13.33 18.36
C LEU A 257 14.11 12.99 19.18
N GLU A 258 13.28 13.97 19.49
CA GLU A 258 12.03 13.78 20.24
C GLU A 258 10.82 13.56 19.32
N ARG A 259 11.04 13.59 17.99
CA ARG A 259 9.99 13.36 17.02
C ARG A 259 9.76 11.87 16.83
N PRO A 260 8.53 11.36 17.04
CA PRO A 260 8.18 9.96 16.79
C PRO A 260 8.11 9.74 15.28
N MET A 261 9.27 9.57 14.65
CA MET A 261 9.35 9.06 13.29
C MET A 261 9.47 7.55 13.37
N LEU A 262 8.35 6.89 13.03
CA LEU A 262 8.04 5.45 13.07
C LEU A 262 7.35 4.95 14.35
#